data_AF-A0A4R2EY73-F1
#
_entry.id   AF-A0A4R2EY73-F1
#
_cell.length_a   1.000
_cell.length_b   1.000
_cell.length_c   1.000
_cell.angle_alpha   90.00
_cell.angle_beta   90.00
_cell.angle_gamma   90.00
#
_symmetry.space_group_name_H-M   'P 1'
#
loop_
_entity.id
_entity.type
_entity.pdbx_description
1 polymer ?
#
loop_
_entity_poly.entity_id
_entity_poly.type
_entity_poly.pdbx_seq_one_letter_code
_entity_poly.pdbx_strand_id
1 'polypeptide(L)'
;MNWVAIFNRLFEIINTQGETYYGGTRFLDTIREVNYGVPNYQTYIDQRREQNKSTSRRDYYFDLFMEQTEPDRLQIANSILDTVGHLLPEKEAAIRQLLGHPQQVQGPQAAIPQDLWNADRLTEYLEGMDNAITEVNYEYTLTLAYTCLEGFYKSFIREKIPAQIALTELTPMSVHIRNYIKSQLDANGIAYPDQVLTLISTVTNAVCNARNNFSDSHSGNRAEKWLAVYLRDNVNSIVKMLLNFI
;
A
#
# COMPACT_ATOMS: atom_id res chain seq x y z
N MET A 1 3.13 -10.19 22.47
CA MET A 1 1.89 -10.94 22.14
C MET A 1 2.13 -12.46 22.11
N ASN A 2 1.09 -13.31 22.12
CA ASN A 2 1.28 -14.77 21.97
C ASN A 2 1.52 -15.15 20.50
N TRP A 3 2.75 -14.92 20.04
CA TRP A 3 3.15 -15.09 18.64
C TRP A 3 3.07 -16.53 18.14
N VAL A 4 3.22 -17.51 19.03
CA VAL A 4 3.05 -18.94 18.68
C VAL A 4 1.59 -19.22 18.32
N ALA A 5 0.64 -18.73 19.12
CA ALA A 5 -0.79 -18.90 18.85
C ALA A 5 -1.23 -18.15 17.57
N ILE A 6 -0.72 -16.93 17.38
CA ILE A 6 -0.97 -16.12 16.17
C ILE A 6 -0.46 -16.84 14.93
N PHE A 7 0.79 -17.31 14.95
CA PHE A 7 1.38 -18.03 13.83
C PHE A 7 0.58 -19.29 13.48
N ASN A 8 0.19 -20.09 14.46
CA ASN A 8 -0.56 -21.32 14.19
C ASN A 8 -1.89 -21.02 13.47
N ARG A 9 -2.60 -19.97 13.87
CA ARG A 9 -3.86 -19.56 13.21
C ARG A 9 -3.62 -18.95 11.83
N LEU A 10 -2.57 -18.14 11.65
CA LEU A 10 -2.17 -17.66 10.33
C LEU A 10 -1.81 -18.83 9.40
N PHE A 11 -1.06 -19.80 9.92
CA PHE A 11 -0.66 -20.98 9.17
C PHE A 11 -1.89 -21.78 8.71
N GLU A 12 -2.93 -21.91 9.53
CA GLU A 12 -4.19 -22.55 9.12
C GLU A 12 -4.87 -21.85 7.92
N ILE A 13 -4.85 -20.51 7.88
CA ILE A 13 -5.39 -19.74 6.74
C ILE A 13 -4.55 -20.03 5.49
N ILE A 14 -3.24 -19.90 5.59
CA ILE A 14 -2.35 -19.91 4.43
C ILE A 14 -1.91 -21.31 3.98
N ASN A 15 -2.20 -22.34 4.80
CA ASN A 15 -1.94 -23.74 4.48
C ASN A 15 -3.13 -24.42 3.79
N THR A 16 -4.30 -23.77 3.74
CA THR A 16 -5.49 -24.28 3.06
C THR A 16 -5.27 -24.22 1.54
N GLN A 17 -5.52 -25.34 0.85
CA GLN A 17 -5.42 -25.42 -0.62
C GLN A 17 -6.54 -24.60 -1.26
N GLY A 18 -6.22 -23.78 -2.26
CA GLY A 18 -7.15 -22.86 -2.91
C GLY A 18 -6.68 -21.42 -2.89
N GLU A 19 -7.61 -20.47 -2.84
CA GLU A 19 -7.34 -19.03 -3.00
C GLU A 19 -6.51 -18.42 -1.86
N THR A 20 -6.58 -19.01 -0.66
CA THR A 20 -5.81 -18.55 0.50
C THR A 20 -4.41 -19.16 0.59
N TYR A 21 -4.02 -20.05 -0.32
CA TYR A 21 -2.76 -20.80 -0.23
C TYR A 21 -1.52 -19.90 -0.39
N TYR A 22 -0.58 -19.98 0.57
CA TYR A 22 0.75 -19.36 0.46
C TYR A 22 1.82 -20.42 0.21
N GLY A 23 2.30 -20.48 -1.03
CA GLY A 23 3.54 -21.18 -1.36
C GLY A 23 4.77 -20.49 -0.75
N GLY A 24 5.89 -21.23 -0.68
CA GLY A 24 7.12 -20.79 -0.03
C GLY A 24 7.60 -19.42 -0.48
N THR A 25 7.65 -19.21 -1.78
CA THR A 25 8.02 -17.94 -2.41
C THR A 25 7.11 -16.79 -1.96
N ARG A 26 5.78 -16.98 -2.00
CA ARG A 26 4.80 -15.95 -1.64
C ARG A 26 4.96 -15.51 -0.18
N PHE A 27 5.18 -16.46 0.73
CA PHE A 27 5.39 -16.16 2.15
C PHE A 27 6.71 -15.41 2.39
N LEU A 28 7.81 -15.86 1.76
CA LEU A 28 9.09 -15.17 1.86
C LEU A 28 9.04 -13.76 1.27
N ASP A 29 8.33 -13.56 0.17
CA ASP A 29 8.18 -12.23 -0.42
C ASP A 29 7.40 -11.29 0.50
N THR A 30 6.34 -11.76 1.18
CA THR A 30 5.65 -10.97 2.22
C THR A 30 6.57 -10.59 3.38
N ILE A 31 7.52 -11.45 3.76
CA ILE A 31 8.51 -11.09 4.79
C ILE A 31 9.51 -10.06 4.25
N ARG A 32 9.90 -10.17 2.97
CA ARG A 32 10.84 -9.25 2.30
C ARG A 32 10.29 -7.83 2.09
N GLU A 33 8.97 -7.66 2.12
CA GLU A 33 8.33 -6.34 2.16
C GLU A 33 8.71 -5.55 3.43
N VAL A 34 9.03 -6.26 4.52
CA VAL A 34 9.36 -5.66 5.83
C VAL A 34 10.87 -5.78 6.12
N ASN A 35 11.47 -6.92 5.78
CA ASN A 35 12.89 -7.19 5.97
C ASN A 35 13.56 -7.62 4.65
N TYR A 36 14.12 -6.64 3.93
CA TYR A 36 14.82 -6.87 2.66
C TYR A 36 16.09 -7.71 2.78
N GLY A 37 16.59 -7.94 4.01
CA GLY A 37 17.74 -8.81 4.29
C GLY A 37 17.41 -10.30 4.21
N VAL A 38 16.13 -10.68 4.13
CA VAL A 38 15.72 -12.07 4.01
C VAL A 38 16.03 -12.61 2.59
N PRO A 39 16.78 -13.73 2.47
CA PRO A 39 17.13 -14.31 1.18
C PRO A 39 15.91 -14.83 0.44
N ASN A 40 16.02 -14.99 -0.88
CA ASN A 40 14.97 -15.64 -1.68
C ASN A 40 14.77 -17.10 -1.25
N TYR A 41 13.63 -17.70 -1.63
CA TYR A 41 13.24 -19.06 -1.24
C TYR A 41 14.35 -20.10 -1.47
N GLN A 42 14.98 -20.10 -2.65
CA GLN A 42 16.00 -21.09 -2.98
C GLN A 42 17.21 -20.95 -2.07
N THR A 43 17.73 -19.72 -1.92
CA THR A 43 18.87 -19.42 -1.06
C THR A 43 18.57 -19.75 0.41
N TYR A 44 17.38 -19.46 0.91
CA TYR A 44 17.01 -19.76 2.30
C TYR A 44 16.94 -21.27 2.58
N ILE A 45 16.34 -22.04 1.65
CA ILE A 45 16.21 -23.49 1.81
C ILE A 45 17.58 -24.17 1.75
N ASP A 46 18.47 -23.72 0.88
CA ASP A 46 19.82 -24.28 0.77
C ASP A 46 20.64 -23.98 2.04
N GLN A 47 20.56 -22.76 2.58
CA GLN A 47 21.17 -22.42 3.88
C GLN A 47 20.64 -23.30 5.03
N ARG A 48 19.33 -23.59 5.06
CA ARG A 48 18.75 -24.46 6.08
C ARG A 48 19.23 -25.90 5.97
N ARG A 49 19.41 -26.41 4.74
CA ARG A 49 19.99 -27.75 4.50
C ARG A 49 21.43 -27.82 4.99
N GLU A 50 22.24 -26.81 4.68
CA GLU A 50 23.62 -26.70 5.18
C GLU A 50 23.68 -26.67 6.72
N GLN A 51 22.70 -26.03 7.36
CA GLN A 51 22.56 -25.96 8.81
C GLN A 51 21.89 -27.19 9.44
N ASN A 52 21.55 -28.23 8.67
CA ASN A 52 20.77 -29.41 9.10
C ASN A 52 19.44 -29.06 9.81
N LYS A 53 18.79 -27.96 9.39
CA LYS A 53 17.48 -27.53 9.88
C LYS A 53 16.35 -28.11 9.03
N SER A 54 15.17 -28.29 9.63
CA SER A 54 13.97 -28.71 8.89
C SER A 54 13.65 -27.73 7.75
N THR A 55 13.33 -28.28 6.58
CA THR A 55 12.84 -27.54 5.40
C THR A 55 11.33 -27.73 5.19
N SER A 56 10.61 -28.25 6.19
CA SER A 56 9.15 -28.34 6.11
C SER A 56 8.55 -26.94 6.10
N ARG A 57 7.47 -26.73 5.31
CA ARG A 57 6.84 -25.40 5.17
C ARG A 57 6.47 -24.78 6.51
N ARG A 58 5.91 -25.59 7.40
CA ARG A 58 5.53 -25.14 8.74
C ARG A 58 6.76 -24.66 9.52
N ASP A 59 7.81 -25.47 9.53
CA ASP A 59 8.97 -25.21 10.39
C ASP A 59 9.76 -24.00 9.91
N TYR A 60 10.03 -23.90 8.59
CA TYR A 60 10.78 -22.75 8.09
C TYR A 60 9.94 -21.47 8.05
N TYR A 61 8.60 -21.55 7.90
CA TYR A 61 7.73 -20.38 8.06
C TYR A 61 7.74 -19.88 9.50
N PHE A 62 7.66 -20.81 10.46
CA PHE A 62 7.65 -20.48 11.87
C PHE A 62 8.96 -19.83 12.30
N ASP A 63 10.09 -20.44 11.96
CA ASP A 63 11.40 -19.92 12.31
C ASP A 63 11.62 -18.55 11.67
N LEU A 64 11.35 -18.42 10.36
CA LEU A 64 11.55 -17.16 9.65
C LEU A 64 10.65 -16.05 10.19
N PHE A 65 9.41 -16.36 10.57
CA PHE A 65 8.51 -15.43 11.23
C PHE A 65 9.02 -15.01 12.61
N MET A 66 9.52 -15.97 13.41
CA MET A 66 10.02 -15.71 14.77
C MET A 66 11.38 -15.02 14.81
N GLU A 67 12.17 -15.12 13.75
CA GLU A 67 13.43 -14.39 13.56
C GLU A 67 13.20 -12.86 13.43
N GLN A 68 11.99 -12.43 13.06
CA GLN A 68 11.68 -11.01 12.90
C GLN A 68 11.40 -10.30 14.23
N THR A 69 11.59 -8.98 14.24
CA THR A 69 11.26 -8.17 15.41
C THR A 69 9.75 -8.24 15.69
N GLU A 70 9.32 -7.92 16.92
CA GLU A 70 7.89 -7.92 17.26
C GLU A 70 7.07 -6.94 16.38
N PRO A 71 7.55 -5.72 16.05
CA PRO A 71 6.93 -4.85 15.05
C PRO A 71 6.81 -5.49 13.66
N ASP A 72 7.89 -6.14 13.18
CA ASP A 72 7.88 -6.76 11.86
C ASP A 72 6.91 -7.95 11.79
N ARG A 73 6.86 -8.77 12.85
CA ARG A 73 5.89 -9.87 12.98
C ARG A 73 4.45 -9.37 12.92
N LEU A 74 4.18 -8.23 13.55
CA LEU A 74 2.87 -7.57 13.50
C LEU A 74 2.56 -7.11 12.07
N GLN A 75 3.50 -6.47 11.38
CA GLN A 75 3.33 -6.03 9.99
C GLN A 75 3.12 -7.21 9.04
N ILE A 76 3.93 -8.27 9.14
CA ILE A 76 3.80 -9.49 8.34
C ILE A 76 2.44 -10.16 8.57
N ALA A 77 2.01 -10.27 9.83
CA ALA A 77 0.71 -10.84 10.16
C ALA A 77 -0.44 -10.06 9.52
N ASN A 78 -0.39 -8.72 9.58
CA ASN A 78 -1.41 -7.88 8.95
C ASN A 78 -1.37 -7.97 7.42
N SER A 79 -0.20 -7.91 6.77
CA SER A 79 -0.08 -8.09 5.31
C SER A 79 -0.70 -9.39 4.82
N ILE A 80 -0.50 -10.50 5.55
CA ILE A 80 -1.11 -11.79 5.22
C ILE A 80 -2.65 -11.72 5.36
N LEU A 81 -3.16 -11.14 6.45
CA LEU A 81 -4.61 -11.00 6.67
C LEU A 81 -5.28 -10.08 5.65
N ASP A 82 -4.65 -8.98 5.27
CA ASP A 82 -5.20 -8.05 4.28
C ASP A 82 -5.28 -8.72 2.89
N THR A 83 -4.31 -9.58 2.59
CA THR A 83 -4.24 -10.27 1.29
C THR A 83 -5.23 -11.43 1.17
N VAL A 84 -5.41 -12.25 2.22
CA VAL A 84 -6.25 -13.47 2.14
C VAL A 84 -7.20 -13.68 3.32
N GLY A 85 -7.07 -12.90 4.39
CA GLY A 85 -7.94 -12.99 5.57
C GLY A 85 -9.39 -12.68 5.26
N HIS A 86 -9.65 -11.73 4.36
CA HIS A 86 -11.01 -11.33 3.96
C HIS A 86 -11.85 -12.47 3.36
N LEU A 87 -11.20 -13.53 2.86
CA LEU A 87 -11.86 -14.75 2.36
C LEU A 87 -12.34 -15.67 3.50
N LEU A 88 -11.86 -15.46 4.74
CA LEU A 88 -12.13 -16.25 5.94
C LEU A 88 -12.38 -15.33 7.16
N PRO A 89 -13.46 -14.54 7.15
CA PRO A 89 -13.68 -13.43 8.08
C PRO A 89 -13.70 -13.84 9.56
N GLU A 90 -14.22 -15.03 9.88
CA GLU A 90 -14.21 -15.55 11.25
C GLU A 90 -12.80 -15.85 11.76
N LYS A 91 -11.95 -16.43 10.91
CA LYS A 91 -10.56 -16.75 11.25
C LYS A 91 -9.72 -15.49 11.33
N GLU A 92 -9.94 -14.55 10.42
CA GLU A 92 -9.30 -13.24 10.43
C GLU A 92 -9.63 -12.49 11.73
N ALA A 93 -10.91 -12.37 12.09
CA ALA A 93 -11.34 -11.69 13.32
C ALA A 93 -10.70 -12.30 14.57
N ALA A 94 -10.61 -13.63 14.64
CA ALA A 94 -9.98 -14.34 15.74
C ALA A 94 -8.46 -14.09 15.83
N ILE A 95 -7.77 -13.85 14.71
CA ILE A 95 -6.35 -13.49 14.70
C ILE A 95 -6.19 -12.02 15.08
N ARG A 96 -7.01 -11.12 14.52
CA ARG A 96 -6.99 -9.68 14.85
C ARG A 96 -7.26 -9.44 16.34
N GLN A 97 -8.09 -10.25 16.99
CA GLN A 97 -8.25 -10.19 18.45
C GLN A 97 -6.96 -10.58 19.21
N LEU A 98 -6.22 -11.59 18.75
CA LEU A 98 -4.96 -12.01 19.38
C LEU A 98 -3.82 -11.01 19.17
N LEU A 99 -3.85 -10.29 18.06
CA LEU A 99 -2.96 -9.16 17.78
C LEU A 99 -3.29 -7.93 18.65
N GLY A 100 -4.35 -8.01 19.47
CA GLY A 100 -4.98 -6.87 20.13
C GLY A 100 -5.87 -6.11 19.15
N HIS A 101 -7.00 -5.55 19.62
CA HIS A 101 -7.76 -4.57 18.82
C HIS A 101 -6.78 -3.60 18.15
N PRO A 102 -6.99 -3.22 16.87
CA PRO A 102 -6.00 -2.48 16.12
C PRO A 102 -5.74 -1.14 16.80
N GLN A 103 -4.69 -1.06 17.61
CA GLN A 103 -3.80 0.06 17.47
C GLN A 103 -3.22 -0.09 16.08
N GLN A 104 -3.70 0.78 15.18
CA GLN A 104 -3.08 1.11 13.91
C GLN A 104 -1.58 0.85 14.01
N VAL A 105 -1.07 -0.09 13.21
CA VAL A 105 0.34 -0.46 13.22
C VAL A 105 1.12 0.80 12.83
N GLN A 106 1.70 1.44 13.83
CA GLN A 106 2.66 2.50 13.67
C GLN A 106 3.96 1.85 13.19
N GLY A 107 4.31 2.11 11.93
CA GLY A 107 5.70 2.07 11.47
C GLY A 107 6.58 3.01 12.34
N PRO A 108 7.91 2.99 12.17
CA PRO A 108 8.86 3.63 13.09
C PRO A 108 8.39 5.04 13.49
N GLN A 109 8.10 5.19 14.79
CA GLN A 109 7.73 6.47 15.40
C GLN A 109 8.94 7.42 15.33
N ALA A 110 9.05 8.16 14.23
CA ALA A 110 9.14 9.60 14.42
C ALA A 110 7.90 10.00 15.24
N ALA A 111 8.00 10.88 16.21
CA ALA A 111 6.82 11.38 16.90
C ALA A 111 5.94 12.12 15.87
N ILE A 112 5.02 11.41 15.21
CA ILE A 112 4.19 11.93 14.13
C ILE A 112 3.08 12.76 14.78
N PRO A 113 3.00 14.07 14.51
CA PRO A 113 1.90 14.90 14.99
C PRO A 113 0.58 14.35 14.47
N GLN A 114 -0.41 14.23 15.36
CA GLN A 114 -1.70 13.58 15.17
C GLN A 114 -2.62 14.20 14.10
N ASP A 115 -2.14 15.19 13.34
CA ASP A 115 -3.00 16.05 12.54
C ASP A 115 -2.96 15.80 11.04
N LEU A 116 -2.01 15.04 10.48
CA LEU A 116 -1.73 15.15 9.04
C LEU A 116 -1.32 13.81 8.38
N TRP A 117 -2.33 13.14 7.79
CA TRP A 117 -2.24 12.18 6.67
C TRP A 117 -1.62 10.81 6.98
N ASN A 118 -2.44 9.78 6.87
CA ASN A 118 -2.04 8.40 7.05
C ASN A 118 -2.73 7.48 6.01
N ALA A 119 -2.35 6.21 6.00
CA ALA A 119 -2.94 5.19 5.13
C ALA A 119 -4.45 5.03 5.31
N ASP A 120 -5.01 5.41 6.47
CA ASP A 120 -6.45 5.33 6.73
C ASP A 120 -7.24 6.30 5.86
N ARG A 121 -6.78 7.55 5.69
CA ARG A 121 -7.43 8.50 4.77
C ARG A 121 -7.38 8.03 3.32
N LEU A 122 -6.27 7.42 2.90
CA LEU A 122 -6.21 6.82 1.56
C LEU A 122 -7.24 5.70 1.45
N THR A 123 -7.36 4.86 2.48
CA THR A 123 -8.33 3.76 2.53
C THR A 123 -9.76 4.28 2.42
N GLU A 124 -10.13 5.31 3.18
CA GLU A 124 -11.45 5.96 3.10
C GLU A 124 -11.76 6.47 1.68
N TYR A 125 -10.80 7.13 1.02
CA TYR A 125 -10.99 7.58 -0.36
C TYR A 125 -11.13 6.41 -1.34
N LEU A 126 -10.36 5.34 -1.17
CA LEU A 126 -10.43 4.16 -2.04
C LEU A 126 -11.75 3.40 -1.85
N GLU A 127 -12.22 3.22 -0.62
CA GLU A 127 -13.52 2.64 -0.32
C GLU A 127 -14.65 3.50 -0.92
N GLY A 128 -14.56 4.83 -0.79
CA GLY A 128 -15.50 5.75 -1.43
C GLY A 128 -15.52 5.59 -2.95
N MET A 129 -14.35 5.46 -3.59
CA MET A 129 -14.23 5.23 -5.03
C MET A 129 -14.82 3.88 -5.44
N ASP A 130 -14.54 2.81 -4.68
CA ASP A 130 -15.05 1.46 -4.96
C ASP A 130 -16.57 1.38 -4.84
N ASN A 131 -17.14 2.03 -3.82
CA ASN A 131 -18.58 2.16 -3.64
C ASN A 131 -19.20 2.93 -4.82
N ALA A 132 -18.61 4.07 -5.20
CA ALA A 132 -19.08 4.88 -6.34
C ALA A 132 -19.02 4.10 -7.66
N ILE A 133 -17.96 3.31 -7.89
CA ILE A 133 -17.85 2.43 -9.07
C ILE A 133 -18.95 1.36 -9.05
N THR A 134 -19.23 0.76 -7.89
CA THR A 134 -20.26 -0.26 -7.71
C THR A 134 -21.66 0.30 -8.00
N GLU A 135 -21.92 1.53 -7.58
CA GLU A 135 -23.17 2.27 -7.83
C GLU A 135 -23.26 2.88 -9.25
N VAL A 136 -22.27 2.62 -10.12
CA VAL A 136 -22.21 3.16 -11.49
C VAL A 136 -22.14 4.71 -11.48
N ASN A 137 -21.60 5.28 -10.40
CA ASN A 137 -21.37 6.71 -10.20
C ASN A 137 -19.89 7.07 -10.48
N TYR A 138 -19.54 6.92 -11.75
CA TYR A 138 -18.16 7.07 -12.22
C TYR A 138 -17.66 8.52 -12.12
N GLU A 139 -18.52 9.52 -12.31
CA GLU A 139 -18.16 10.94 -12.14
C GLU A 139 -17.80 11.27 -10.69
N TYR A 140 -18.55 10.72 -9.74
CA TYR A 140 -18.22 10.86 -8.33
C TYR A 140 -16.90 10.16 -8.00
N THR A 141 -16.59 9.03 -8.64
CA THR A 141 -15.27 8.38 -8.54
C THR A 141 -14.16 9.33 -8.98
N LEU A 142 -14.32 10.05 -10.10
CA LEU A 142 -13.34 11.04 -10.58
C LEU A 142 -13.18 12.22 -9.61
N THR A 143 -14.27 12.65 -8.99
CA THR A 143 -14.26 13.71 -7.97
C THR A 143 -13.47 13.27 -6.75
N LEU A 144 -13.73 12.06 -6.23
CA LEU A 144 -12.98 11.47 -5.13
C LEU A 144 -11.50 11.29 -5.47
N ALA A 145 -11.17 10.83 -6.68
CA ALA A 145 -9.79 10.69 -7.16
C ALA A 145 -9.05 12.05 -7.14
N TYR A 146 -9.70 13.12 -7.64
CA TYR A 146 -9.14 14.47 -7.60
C TYR A 146 -8.93 14.95 -6.16
N THR A 147 -9.96 14.86 -5.32
CA THR A 147 -9.92 15.32 -3.93
C THR A 147 -8.86 14.56 -3.11
N CYS A 148 -8.72 13.25 -3.35
CA CYS A 148 -7.67 12.43 -2.75
C CYS A 148 -6.29 12.97 -3.11
N LEU A 149 -5.96 13.10 -4.40
CA LEU A 149 -4.67 13.65 -4.82
C LEU A 149 -4.43 15.06 -4.28
N GLU A 150 -5.46 15.91 -4.27
CA GLU A 150 -5.35 17.29 -3.80
C GLU A 150 -4.96 17.35 -2.33
N GLY A 151 -5.62 16.55 -1.50
CA GLY A 151 -5.31 16.42 -0.09
C GLY A 151 -3.88 15.94 0.15
N PHE A 152 -3.47 14.86 -0.50
CA PHE A 152 -2.11 14.32 -0.34
C PHE A 152 -1.03 15.26 -0.89
N TYR A 153 -1.26 15.91 -2.03
CA TYR A 153 -0.27 16.81 -2.64
C TYR A 153 -0.06 18.09 -1.85
N LYS A 154 -1.13 18.76 -1.40
CA LYS A 154 -1.02 19.96 -0.55
C LYS A 154 -0.22 19.66 0.71
N SER A 155 -0.34 18.45 1.20
CA SER A 155 0.26 18.02 2.46
C SER A 155 1.71 17.65 2.31
N PHE A 156 2.03 16.88 1.26
CA PHE A 156 3.40 16.63 0.85
C PHE A 156 4.15 17.94 0.62
N ILE A 157 3.55 18.89 -0.09
CA ILE A 157 4.16 20.20 -0.36
C ILE A 157 4.39 20.97 0.93
N ARG A 158 3.39 21.07 1.80
CA ARG A 158 3.56 21.78 3.07
C ARG A 158 4.70 21.21 3.91
N GLU A 159 4.89 19.90 3.89
CA GLU A 159 5.91 19.23 4.70
C GLU A 159 7.30 19.22 4.06
N LYS A 160 7.40 18.81 2.79
CA LYS A 160 8.68 18.56 2.11
C LYS A 160 9.13 19.70 1.21
N ILE A 161 8.20 20.55 0.75
CA ILE A 161 8.46 21.62 -0.22
C ILE A 161 7.76 22.93 0.23
N PRO A 162 7.96 23.41 1.48
CA PRO A 162 7.17 24.51 2.04
C PRO A 162 7.25 25.81 1.23
N ALA A 163 8.33 26.00 0.46
CA ALA A 163 8.46 27.11 -0.49
C ALA A 163 7.36 27.16 -1.57
N GLN A 164 6.64 26.05 -1.79
CA GLN A 164 5.59 25.91 -2.80
C GLN A 164 4.18 25.76 -2.19
N ILE A 165 4.00 26.09 -0.91
CA ILE A 165 2.71 25.95 -0.20
C ILE A 165 1.54 26.74 -0.82
N ALA A 166 1.84 27.79 -1.60
CA ALA A 166 0.84 28.61 -2.27
C ALA A 166 0.21 27.93 -3.50
N LEU A 167 0.70 26.78 -3.93
CA LEU A 167 0.13 26.04 -5.06
C LEU A 167 -1.25 25.47 -4.72
N THR A 168 -2.23 25.74 -5.58
CA THR A 168 -3.62 25.26 -5.44
C THR A 168 -4.00 24.22 -6.46
N GLU A 169 -3.34 24.21 -7.62
CA GLU A 169 -3.68 23.32 -8.75
C GLU A 169 -2.87 22.02 -8.73
N LEU A 170 -3.54 20.89 -8.97
CA LEU A 170 -2.93 19.55 -8.97
C LEU A 170 -1.75 19.40 -9.95
N THR A 171 -1.88 19.95 -11.17
CA THR A 171 -0.86 19.83 -12.21
C THR A 171 0.49 20.41 -11.78
N PRO A 172 0.60 21.69 -11.37
CA PRO A 172 1.88 22.23 -10.88
C PRO A 172 2.34 21.54 -9.60
N MET A 173 1.44 21.17 -8.68
CA MET A 173 1.81 20.41 -7.48
C MET A 173 2.52 19.09 -7.83
N SER A 174 1.97 18.33 -8.78
CA SER A 174 2.55 17.05 -9.23
C SER A 174 3.97 17.19 -9.76
N VAL A 175 4.27 18.30 -10.45
CA VAL A 175 5.59 18.58 -11.02
C VAL A 175 6.60 18.85 -9.92
N HIS A 176 6.24 19.66 -8.93
CA HIS A 176 7.11 19.95 -7.79
C HIS A 176 7.38 18.70 -6.94
N ILE A 177 6.35 17.90 -6.68
CA ILE A 177 6.48 16.63 -5.94
C ILE A 177 7.40 15.68 -6.69
N ARG A 178 7.18 15.48 -8.00
CA ARG A 178 8.03 14.64 -8.85
C ARG A 178 9.49 15.10 -8.82
N ASN A 179 9.73 16.40 -8.96
CA ASN A 179 11.08 16.95 -8.99
C ASN A 179 11.78 16.81 -7.63
N TYR A 180 11.03 16.92 -6.52
CA TYR A 180 11.54 16.65 -5.18
C TYR A 180 11.95 15.18 -5.02
N ILE A 181 11.10 14.25 -5.42
CA ILE A 181 11.41 12.81 -5.34
C ILE A 181 12.66 12.49 -6.19
N LYS A 182 12.72 13.04 -7.41
CA LYS A 182 13.88 12.92 -8.30
C LYS A 182 15.16 13.40 -7.60
N SER A 183 15.14 14.59 -6.99
CA SER A 183 16.34 15.12 -6.32
C SER A 183 16.75 14.30 -5.10
N GLN A 184 15.79 13.73 -4.34
CA GLN A 184 16.09 12.83 -3.24
C GLN A 184 16.76 11.54 -3.72
N LEU A 185 16.24 10.91 -4.78
CA LEU A 185 16.80 9.69 -5.32
C LEU A 185 18.21 9.93 -5.91
N ASP A 186 18.38 11.02 -6.66
CA ASP A 186 19.66 11.42 -7.24
C ASP A 186 20.71 11.68 -6.14
N ALA A 187 20.34 12.43 -5.09
CA ALA A 187 21.23 12.74 -3.98
C ALA A 187 21.67 11.50 -3.19
N ASN A 188 20.85 10.45 -3.17
CA ASN A 188 21.14 9.18 -2.51
C ASN A 188 21.76 8.13 -3.46
N GLY A 189 22.03 8.48 -4.72
CA GLY A 189 22.61 7.56 -5.71
C GLY A 189 21.72 6.36 -6.05
N ILE A 190 20.40 6.49 -5.86
CA ILE A 190 19.44 5.42 -6.13
C ILE A 190 19.08 5.47 -7.61
N ALA A 191 19.29 4.36 -8.33
CA ALA A 191 18.85 4.25 -9.71
C ALA A 191 17.34 4.02 -9.79
N TYR A 192 16.65 4.77 -10.65
CA TYR A 192 15.22 4.63 -10.90
C TYR A 192 14.89 4.87 -12.37
N PRO A 193 13.80 4.29 -12.90
CA PRO A 193 13.32 4.63 -14.23
C PRO A 193 12.61 5.99 -14.20
N ASP A 194 13.06 6.96 -15.01
CA ASP A 194 12.44 8.29 -15.11
C ASP A 194 10.94 8.25 -15.47
N GLN A 195 10.53 7.22 -16.21
CA GLN A 195 9.14 7.02 -16.61
C GLN A 195 8.23 6.82 -15.39
N VAL A 196 8.71 6.16 -14.34
CA VAL A 196 7.94 5.92 -13.10
C VAL A 196 7.60 7.25 -12.43
N LEU A 197 8.58 8.16 -12.34
CA LEU A 197 8.33 9.50 -11.76
C LEU A 197 7.46 10.35 -12.68
N THR A 198 7.58 10.18 -14.00
CA THR A 198 6.73 10.86 -14.98
C THR A 198 5.24 10.49 -14.82
N LEU A 199 4.94 9.26 -14.40
CA LEU A 199 3.55 8.81 -14.17
C LEU A 199 2.82 9.69 -13.16
N ILE A 200 3.50 10.25 -12.15
CA ILE A 200 2.90 11.17 -11.16
C ILE A 200 2.17 12.29 -11.89
N SER A 201 2.86 13.00 -12.79
CA SER A 201 2.29 14.12 -13.53
C SER A 201 1.30 13.67 -14.58
N THR A 202 1.60 12.58 -15.31
CA THR A 202 0.73 12.09 -16.39
C THR A 202 -0.63 11.66 -15.87
N VAL A 203 -0.68 10.85 -14.81
CA VAL A 203 -1.94 10.42 -14.18
C VAL A 203 -2.65 11.60 -13.54
N THR A 204 -1.93 12.51 -12.87
CA THR A 204 -2.56 13.70 -12.28
C THR A 204 -3.29 14.51 -13.35
N ASN A 205 -2.65 14.72 -14.51
CA ASN A 205 -3.30 15.40 -15.63
C ASN A 205 -4.49 14.61 -16.17
N ALA A 206 -4.41 13.28 -16.23
CA ALA A 206 -5.53 12.43 -16.62
C ALA A 206 -6.73 12.58 -15.65
N VAL A 207 -6.48 12.62 -14.33
CA VAL A 207 -7.52 12.88 -13.31
C VAL A 207 -8.14 14.27 -13.50
N CYS A 208 -7.33 15.31 -13.64
CA CYS A 208 -7.81 16.68 -13.87
C CYS A 208 -8.67 16.78 -15.13
N ASN A 209 -8.19 16.24 -16.25
CA ASN A 209 -8.88 16.30 -17.53
C ASN A 209 -10.16 15.47 -17.52
N ALA A 210 -10.12 14.27 -16.93
CA ALA A 210 -11.31 13.44 -16.78
C ALA A 210 -12.37 14.21 -15.97
N ARG A 211 -12.03 14.67 -14.76
CA ARG A 211 -12.97 15.41 -13.92
C ARG A 211 -13.57 16.63 -14.64
N ASN A 212 -12.75 17.45 -15.28
CA ASN A 212 -13.21 18.69 -15.92
C ASN A 212 -14.05 18.42 -17.18
N ASN A 213 -13.68 17.46 -18.02
CA ASN A 213 -14.42 17.15 -19.25
C ASN A 213 -15.74 16.41 -18.99
N PHE A 214 -15.84 15.65 -17.89
CA PHE A 214 -17.11 15.05 -17.45
C PHE A 214 -17.97 16.01 -16.61
N SER A 215 -17.41 17.14 -16.16
CA SER A 215 -18.11 18.18 -15.39
C SER A 215 -18.85 19.19 -16.28
N ASP A 216 -18.27 19.58 -17.43
CA ASP A 216 -18.80 20.64 -18.30
C ASP A 216 -19.10 20.12 -19.71
N SER A 217 -20.33 19.67 -20.01
CA SER A 217 -21.01 19.85 -21.32
C SER A 217 -22.23 18.94 -21.55
N HIS A 218 -23.23 19.52 -22.24
CA HIS A 218 -24.49 18.94 -22.67
C HIS A 218 -24.33 17.80 -23.72
N SER A 219 -23.89 16.61 -23.32
CA SER A 219 -23.90 15.43 -24.22
C SER A 219 -24.31 14.10 -23.56
N GLY A 220 -24.81 14.12 -22.32
CA GLY A 220 -25.13 12.89 -21.59
C GLY A 220 -23.89 12.14 -21.08
N ASN A 221 -22.77 12.87 -20.89
CA ASN A 221 -21.41 12.45 -20.54
C ASN A 221 -21.28 11.69 -19.20
N ARG A 222 -21.65 10.41 -19.16
CA ARG A 222 -21.29 9.53 -18.05
C ARG A 222 -19.84 9.09 -18.20
N ALA A 223 -18.99 9.34 -17.20
CA ALA A 223 -17.65 8.73 -17.17
C ALA A 223 -17.75 7.21 -17.35
N GLU A 224 -16.81 6.58 -18.05
CA GLU A 224 -16.87 5.13 -18.30
C GLU A 224 -16.23 4.34 -17.15
N LYS A 225 -16.77 3.15 -16.88
CA LYS A 225 -16.28 2.24 -15.82
C LYS A 225 -14.76 2.02 -15.89
N TRP A 226 -14.24 1.77 -17.10
CA TRP A 226 -12.82 1.46 -17.28
C TRP A 226 -11.93 2.63 -16.84
N LEU A 227 -12.35 3.87 -17.12
CA LEU A 227 -11.60 5.07 -16.76
C LEU A 227 -11.64 5.30 -15.24
N ALA A 228 -12.80 5.11 -14.61
CA ALA A 228 -12.97 5.24 -13.17
C ALA A 228 -12.11 4.22 -12.39
N VAL A 229 -12.15 2.94 -12.79
CA VAL A 229 -11.32 1.88 -12.20
C VAL A 229 -9.83 2.18 -12.41
N TYR A 230 -9.44 2.55 -13.63
CA TYR A 230 -8.05 2.87 -13.95
C TYR A 230 -7.53 4.03 -13.09
N LEU A 231 -8.27 5.13 -12.96
CA LEU A 231 -7.83 6.27 -12.18
C LEU A 231 -7.80 5.98 -10.68
N ARG A 232 -8.75 5.19 -10.15
CA ARG A 232 -8.72 4.72 -8.76
C ARG A 232 -7.42 3.97 -8.45
N ASP A 233 -7.03 3.02 -9.29
CA ASP A 233 -5.81 2.22 -9.07
C ASP A 233 -4.52 3.04 -9.22
N ASN A 234 -4.51 3.99 -10.15
CA ASN A 234 -3.36 4.88 -10.31
C ASN A 234 -3.25 5.88 -9.15
N VAL A 235 -4.35 6.41 -8.62
CA VAL A 235 -4.34 7.26 -7.42
C VAL A 235 -3.79 6.49 -6.22
N ASN A 236 -4.24 5.25 -6.00
CA ASN A 236 -3.68 4.37 -4.97
C ASN A 236 -2.15 4.22 -5.12
N SER A 237 -1.70 3.91 -6.34
CA SER A 237 -0.28 3.69 -6.64
C SER A 237 0.56 4.94 -6.41
N ILE A 238 0.08 6.11 -6.85
CA ILE A 238 0.78 7.38 -6.65
C ILE A 238 0.87 7.71 -5.16
N VAL A 239 -0.25 7.67 -4.44
CA VAL A 239 -0.25 8.05 -3.02
C VAL A 239 0.64 7.10 -2.22
N LYS A 240 0.56 5.78 -2.44
CA LYS A 240 1.47 4.82 -1.80
C LYS A 240 2.93 5.11 -2.11
N MET A 241 3.26 5.48 -3.35
CA MET A 241 4.63 5.89 -3.69
C MET A 241 5.03 7.15 -2.90
N LEU A 242 4.19 8.18 -2.85
CA LEU A 242 4.48 9.41 -2.11
C LEU A 242 4.73 9.16 -0.62
N LEU A 243 3.98 8.24 0.00
CA LEU A 243 4.13 7.88 1.41
C LEU A 243 5.53 7.30 1.72
N ASN A 244 6.28 6.79 0.74
CA ASN A 244 7.67 6.36 0.95
C ASN A 244 8.67 7.52 1.06
N PHE A 245 8.24 8.74 0.73
CA PHE A 245 9.06 9.95 0.75
C PHE A 245 8.56 11.00 1.76
N ILE A 246 7.60 10.61 2.61
CA ILE A 246 7.17 11.34 3.80
C ILE A 246 7.97 10.81 4.99
#